data_AF-A0A820DFK2-F1
#
_entry.id   AF-A0A820DFK2-F1
#
_cell.length_a   1.000
_cell.length_b   1.000
_cell.length_c   1.000
_cell.angle_alpha   90.00
_cell.angle_beta   90.00
_cell.angle_gamma   90.00
#
_symmetry.space_group_name_H-M   'P 1'
#
loop_
_entity.id
_entity.type
_entity.pdbx_description
1 polymer ?
#
loop_
_entity_poly.entity_id
_entity_poly.type
_entity_poly.pdbx_seq_one_letter_code
_entity_poly.pdbx_strand_id
1 'polypeptide(L)'
;MTGITGKSNSIVDVEGVEVGFSTIIEGDSIRTGVTAIFPRGLKKVFHRMPCFANWFSLNGDGEMTGMHYLTESGFLTAPILITNTNSVGICRDSLIKWALKKNNSNTMVNMLDFSLPIVAETYDG
;
A
#
# COMPACT_ATOMS: atom_id res chain seq x y z
N MET A 1 -28.39 8.56 -11.55
CA MET A 1 -27.64 9.73 -12.07
C MET A 1 -26.33 9.23 -12.65
N THR A 2 -25.91 9.76 -13.79
CA THR A 2 -24.63 9.42 -14.41
C THR A 2 -23.56 10.38 -13.87
N GLY A 3 -22.45 9.85 -13.35
CA GLY A 3 -21.33 10.67 -12.87
C GLY A 3 -20.52 11.27 -14.01
N ILE A 4 -19.75 12.32 -13.71
CA ILE A 4 -18.71 12.89 -14.60
C ILE A 4 -17.35 12.48 -14.04
N THR A 5 -16.48 11.91 -14.88
CA THR A 5 -15.15 11.45 -14.46
C THR A 5 -14.16 12.60 -14.36
N GLY A 6 -13.06 12.37 -13.63
CA GLY A 6 -11.88 13.25 -13.72
C GLY A 6 -11.18 13.14 -15.07
N LYS A 7 -10.09 13.90 -15.23
CA LYS A 7 -9.37 14.06 -16.50
C LYS A 7 -8.75 12.74 -16.98
N SER A 8 -8.16 11.97 -16.07
CA SER A 8 -7.57 10.67 -16.38
C SER A 8 -8.53 9.51 -16.18
N ASN A 9 -9.69 9.76 -15.58
CA ASN A 9 -10.65 8.74 -15.15
C ASN A 9 -9.95 7.66 -14.31
N SER A 10 -9.13 8.11 -13.36
CA SER A 10 -8.31 7.22 -12.53
C SER A 10 -8.10 7.81 -11.13
N ILE A 11 -7.59 6.98 -10.20
CA ILE A 11 -7.34 7.42 -8.83
C ILE A 11 -6.31 8.57 -8.74
N VAL A 12 -5.44 8.72 -9.74
CA VAL A 12 -4.43 9.81 -9.76
C VAL A 12 -5.03 11.18 -10.12
N ASP A 13 -6.33 11.24 -10.44
CA ASP A 13 -7.06 12.52 -10.48
C ASP A 13 -7.20 13.15 -9.08
N VAL A 14 -6.99 12.37 -8.00
CA VAL A 14 -6.87 12.90 -6.64
C VAL A 14 -5.48 13.51 -6.45
N GLU A 15 -5.41 14.82 -6.24
CA GLU A 15 -4.14 15.56 -6.17
C GLU A 15 -3.16 14.93 -5.15
N GLY A 16 -1.96 14.63 -5.63
CA GLY A 16 -0.87 14.06 -4.83
C GLY A 16 -0.92 12.54 -4.68
N VAL A 17 -1.96 11.85 -5.14
CA VAL A 17 -1.94 10.38 -5.21
C VAL A 17 -1.04 9.95 -6.37
N GLU A 18 -0.14 9.00 -6.10
CA GLU A 18 0.69 8.36 -7.12
C GLU A 18 0.50 6.84 -7.07
N VAL A 19 0.59 6.19 -8.22
CA VAL A 19 0.54 4.72 -8.34
C VAL A 19 1.78 4.25 -9.08
N GLY A 20 2.42 3.20 -8.58
CA GLY A 20 3.51 2.50 -9.25
C GLY A 20 3.27 1.00 -9.24
N PHE A 21 3.84 0.27 -10.20
CA PHE A 21 3.67 -1.18 -10.27
C PHE A 21 4.95 -1.84 -10.79
N SER A 22 5.09 -3.12 -10.46
CA SER A 22 6.09 -4.02 -11.03
C SER A 22 5.40 -5.28 -11.48
N THR A 23 5.49 -5.58 -12.77
CA THR A 23 4.96 -6.80 -13.37
C THR A 23 6.10 -7.80 -13.55
N ILE A 24 5.90 -9.03 -13.11
CA ILE A 24 6.87 -10.12 -13.20
C ILE A 24 6.29 -11.17 -14.15
N ILE A 25 6.93 -11.29 -15.31
CA ILE A 25 6.62 -12.29 -16.33
C ILE A 25 7.91 -13.07 -16.59
N GLU A 26 7.93 -14.33 -16.16
CA GLU A 26 9.10 -15.19 -16.30
C GLU A 26 8.68 -16.62 -16.67
N GLY A 27 9.40 -17.21 -17.63
CA GLY A 27 9.08 -18.51 -18.20
C GLY A 27 7.61 -18.65 -18.63
N ASP A 28 7.07 -19.84 -18.48
CA ASP A 28 5.71 -20.18 -18.92
C ASP A 28 4.64 -19.98 -17.83
N SER A 29 5.03 -19.85 -16.56
CA SER A 29 4.09 -19.91 -15.43
C SER A 29 4.12 -18.71 -14.49
N ILE A 30 5.16 -17.88 -14.48
CA ILE A 30 5.24 -16.75 -13.54
C ILE A 30 4.53 -15.55 -14.17
N ARG A 31 3.37 -15.18 -13.63
CA ARG A 31 2.54 -14.05 -14.09
C ARG A 31 1.99 -13.29 -12.89
N THR A 32 2.86 -12.57 -12.17
CA THR A 32 2.49 -11.91 -10.92
C THR A 32 3.07 -10.50 -10.84
N GLY A 33 2.96 -9.85 -9.70
CA GLY A 33 3.54 -8.53 -9.50
C GLY A 33 3.13 -7.87 -8.19
N VAL A 34 3.44 -6.59 -8.09
CA VAL A 34 3.01 -5.74 -6.98
C VAL A 34 2.62 -4.36 -7.50
N THR A 35 1.52 -3.84 -7.01
CA THR A 35 1.10 -2.44 -7.20
C THR A 35 1.24 -1.70 -5.87
N ALA A 36 1.76 -0.48 -5.92
CA ALA A 36 1.91 0.41 -4.78
C ALA A 36 1.10 1.69 -4.99
N ILE A 37 0.30 2.08 -4.01
CA ILE A 37 -0.48 3.32 -3.99
C ILE A 37 0.10 4.23 -2.91
N PHE A 38 0.56 5.41 -3.32
CA PHE A 38 1.11 6.44 -2.44
C PHE A 38 0.05 7.53 -2.23
N PRO A 39 -0.63 7.59 -1.07
CA PRO A 39 -1.75 8.52 -0.85
C PRO A 39 -1.33 10.01 -0.81
N ARG A 40 -0.03 10.28 -0.67
CA ARG A 40 0.58 11.63 -0.69
C ARG A 40 1.74 11.76 -1.70
N GLY A 41 1.94 10.73 -2.53
CA GLY A 41 3.05 10.64 -3.48
C GLY A 41 4.37 10.16 -2.87
N LEU A 42 5.25 9.62 -3.71
CA LEU A 42 6.50 8.96 -3.32
C LEU A 42 7.46 9.90 -2.58
N LYS A 43 7.45 11.19 -2.91
CA LYS A 43 8.32 12.19 -2.28
C LYS A 43 7.92 12.50 -0.84
N LYS A 44 6.62 12.42 -0.50
CA LYS A 44 6.09 12.81 0.82
C LYS A 44 5.83 11.61 1.75
N VAL A 45 6.16 10.40 1.32
CA VAL A 45 5.89 9.15 2.06
C VAL A 45 6.47 9.13 3.49
N PHE A 46 7.53 9.92 3.78
CA PHE A 46 8.13 10.02 5.11
C PHE A 46 7.86 11.34 5.83
N HIS A 47 6.97 12.19 5.33
CA HIS A 47 6.71 13.52 5.90
C HIS A 47 5.88 13.50 7.20
N ARG A 48 5.62 12.31 7.78
CA ARG A 48 4.79 12.12 8.99
C ARG A 48 3.40 12.76 8.88
N MET A 49 2.79 12.67 7.70
CA MET A 49 1.46 13.22 7.40
C MET A 49 0.50 12.07 7.04
N PRO A 50 -0.14 11.43 8.03
CA PRO A 50 -1.09 10.37 7.76
C PRO A 50 -2.29 10.88 6.96
N CYS A 51 -3.00 9.95 6.32
CA CYS A 51 -4.31 10.19 5.74
C CYS A 51 -5.37 9.56 6.64
N PHE A 52 -6.50 10.24 6.83
CA PHE A 52 -7.67 9.55 7.34
C PHE A 52 -8.10 8.48 6.34
N ALA A 53 -8.36 7.28 6.84
CA ALA A 53 -8.70 6.13 6.01
C ALA A 53 -9.62 5.16 6.78
N ASN A 54 -10.30 4.30 6.03
CA ASN A 54 -11.16 3.26 6.58
C ASN A 54 -11.20 2.09 5.60
N TRP A 55 -11.76 0.96 6.04
CA TRP A 55 -11.94 -0.25 5.24
C TRP A 55 -13.28 -0.92 5.56
N PHE A 56 -13.69 -1.83 4.69
CA PHE A 56 -14.90 -2.63 4.86
C PHE A 56 -14.70 -4.00 4.21
N SER A 57 -15.13 -5.06 4.90
CA SER A 57 -15.17 -6.41 4.35
C SER A 57 -16.60 -6.75 3.95
N LEU A 58 -16.83 -6.89 2.64
CA LEU A 58 -18.07 -7.47 2.12
C LEU A 58 -18.10 -8.98 2.37
N ASN A 59 -16.98 -9.66 2.13
CA ASN A 59 -16.71 -11.05 2.40
C ASN A 59 -15.23 -11.21 2.81
N GLY A 60 -14.95 -12.10 3.75
CA GLY A 60 -13.65 -12.25 4.40
C GLY A 60 -12.73 -13.30 3.79
N ASP A 61 -13.01 -13.78 2.57
CA ASP A 61 -12.18 -14.78 1.88
C ASP A 61 -10.97 -14.13 1.20
N GLY A 62 -10.03 -13.66 2.02
CA GLY A 62 -8.79 -13.02 1.59
C GLY A 62 -7.93 -12.56 2.76
N GLU A 63 -6.69 -12.14 2.46
CA GLU A 63 -5.70 -11.72 3.44
C GLU A 63 -5.38 -10.22 3.34
N MET A 64 -5.26 -9.54 4.49
CA MET A 64 -4.93 -8.12 4.51
C MET A 64 -4.21 -7.70 5.80
N THR A 65 -3.05 -7.07 5.69
CA THR A 65 -2.29 -6.59 6.85
C THR A 65 -2.69 -5.18 7.29
N GLY A 66 -2.41 -4.81 8.54
CA GLY A 66 -2.53 -3.42 9.02
C GLY A 66 -3.94 -2.99 9.45
N MET A 67 -4.96 -3.84 9.28
CA MET A 67 -6.36 -3.49 9.54
C MET A 67 -6.65 -3.16 11.00
N HIS A 68 -6.04 -3.84 11.97
CA HIS A 68 -6.25 -3.53 13.39
C HIS A 68 -5.88 -2.09 13.74
N TYR A 69 -4.73 -1.61 13.24
CA TYR A 69 -4.30 -0.23 13.48
C TYR A 69 -5.16 0.77 12.71
N LEU A 70 -5.54 0.45 11.48
CA LEU A 70 -6.42 1.30 10.68
C LEU A 70 -7.78 1.48 11.37
N THR A 71 -8.38 0.39 11.87
CA THR A 71 -9.66 0.43 12.58
C THR A 71 -9.57 1.26 13.86
N GLU A 72 -8.49 1.10 14.64
CA GLU A 72 -8.31 1.79 15.93
C GLU A 72 -8.02 3.29 15.74
N SER A 73 -7.11 3.62 14.82
CA SER A 73 -6.58 4.99 14.69
C SER A 73 -7.27 5.82 13.61
N GLY A 74 -7.88 5.17 12.62
CA GLY A 74 -8.34 5.81 11.39
C GLY A 74 -7.22 6.35 10.50
N PHE A 75 -5.95 5.98 10.75
CA PHE A 75 -4.79 6.53 10.04
C PHE A 75 -4.13 5.55 9.08
N LEU A 76 -3.96 6.00 7.83
CA LEU A 76 -3.06 5.42 6.85
C LEU A 76 -1.71 6.16 6.91
N THR A 77 -0.67 5.45 7.34
CA THR A 77 0.68 6.00 7.60
C THR A 77 1.74 5.57 6.59
N ALA A 78 1.42 4.62 5.72
CA ALA A 78 2.33 4.03 4.74
C ALA A 78 1.64 3.86 3.37
N PRO A 79 2.38 3.58 2.28
CA PRO A 79 1.79 3.16 1.01
C PRO A 79 0.96 1.88 1.18
N ILE A 80 -0.06 1.73 0.32
CA ILE A 80 -0.84 0.49 0.21
C ILE A 80 -0.18 -0.38 -0.87
N LEU A 81 0.05 -1.66 -0.58
CA LEU A 81 0.49 -2.63 -1.59
C LEU A 81 -0.65 -3.59 -1.97
N ILE A 82 -0.68 -3.99 -3.24
CA ILE A 82 -1.58 -5.02 -3.77
C ILE A 82 -0.72 -6.05 -4.50
N THR A 83 -0.85 -7.33 -4.15
CA THR A 83 -0.04 -8.45 -4.65
C THR A 83 -0.87 -9.74 -4.74
N ASN A 84 -0.23 -10.90 -4.92
CA ASN A 84 -0.90 -12.20 -4.81
C ASN A 84 -1.05 -12.70 -3.37
N THR A 85 -2.00 -13.61 -3.14
CA THR A 85 -2.31 -14.18 -1.81
C THR A 85 -1.07 -14.70 -1.08
N ASN A 86 -0.21 -15.43 -1.80
CA ASN A 86 0.97 -16.06 -1.24
C ASN A 86 2.15 -15.09 -1.03
N SER A 87 2.00 -13.82 -1.40
CA SER A 87 3.05 -12.81 -1.33
C SER A 87 2.74 -11.63 -0.39
N VAL A 88 1.60 -11.65 0.32
CA VAL A 88 1.23 -10.61 1.29
C VAL A 88 2.36 -10.36 2.31
N GLY A 89 2.86 -11.43 2.93
CA GLY A 89 3.91 -11.34 3.94
C GLY A 89 5.21 -10.73 3.40
N ILE A 90 5.70 -11.21 2.25
CA ILE A 90 6.96 -10.71 1.68
C ILE A 90 6.83 -9.26 1.21
N CYS A 91 5.69 -8.85 0.67
CA CYS A 91 5.42 -7.46 0.30
C CYS A 91 5.39 -6.55 1.54
N ARG A 92 4.73 -6.98 2.62
CA ARG A 92 4.66 -6.24 3.89
C ARG A 92 6.06 -6.00 4.45
N ASP A 93 6.86 -7.04 4.59
CA ASP A 93 8.21 -6.94 5.15
C ASP A 93 9.14 -6.14 4.23
N SER A 94 8.99 -6.28 2.91
CA SER A 94 9.76 -5.50 1.93
C SER A 94 9.46 -4.01 2.00
N LEU A 95 8.22 -3.61 2.25
CA LEU A 95 7.86 -2.21 2.44
C LEU A 95 8.50 -1.62 3.70
N ILE A 96 8.50 -2.36 4.81
CA ILE A 96 9.17 -1.96 6.06
C ILE A 96 10.68 -1.81 5.81
N LYS A 97 11.31 -2.80 5.17
CA LYS A 97 12.73 -2.77 4.82
C LYS A 97 13.08 -1.60 3.90
N TRP A 98 12.24 -1.32 2.91
CA TRP A 98 12.39 -0.18 2.02
C TRP A 98 12.28 1.15 2.77
N ALA A 99 11.32 1.28 3.68
CA ALA A 99 11.13 2.46 4.51
C ALA A 99 12.34 2.72 5.41
N LEU A 100 12.85 1.68 6.08
CA LEU A 100 14.06 1.76 6.90
C LEU A 100 15.28 2.19 6.09
N LYS A 101 15.48 1.63 4.89
CA LYS A 101 16.61 1.97 4.01
C LYS A 101 16.56 3.42 3.51
N LYS A 102 15.36 3.92 3.20
CA LYS A 102 15.20 5.27 2.63
C LYS A 102 15.24 6.35 3.71
N ASN A 103 14.96 5.98 4.95
CA ASN A 103 14.98 6.86 6.10
C ASN A 103 16.37 6.86 6.79
N ASN A 104 17.37 7.48 6.14
CA ASN A 104 18.77 7.56 6.57
C ASN A 104 19.03 8.29 7.92
N SER A 105 18.01 8.67 8.66
CA SER A 105 18.16 9.38 9.94
C SER A 105 18.20 8.40 11.11
N ASN A 106 19.37 8.31 11.75
CA ASN A 106 19.64 7.67 13.05
C ASN A 106 18.83 8.27 14.24
N THR A 107 17.73 8.98 13.96
CA THR A 107 16.90 9.71 14.93
C THR A 107 15.40 9.40 14.81
N MET A 108 15.00 8.39 14.03
CA MET A 108 13.57 8.05 13.80
C MET A 108 13.15 6.68 14.33
N VAL A 109 13.64 6.34 15.53
CA VAL A 109 13.20 5.24 16.40
C VAL A 109 11.85 5.61 17.05
N ASN A 110 10.78 5.85 16.27
CA ASN A 110 9.45 6.03 16.88
C ASN A 110 8.26 5.76 15.93
N MET A 111 8.44 5.92 14.61
CA MET A 111 7.38 5.63 13.62
C MET A 111 7.61 4.34 12.82
N LEU A 112 8.80 3.75 12.91
CA LEU A 112 9.16 2.50 12.22
C LEU A 112 9.40 1.33 13.18
N ASP A 113 9.43 1.56 14.51
CA ASP A 113 9.68 0.50 15.49
C ASP A 113 8.56 -0.56 15.48
N PHE A 114 7.34 -0.14 15.12
CA PHE A 114 6.17 -1.01 14.97
C PHE A 114 5.36 -0.57 13.74
N SER A 115 5.90 -0.82 12.55
CA SER A 115 5.20 -0.50 11.28
C SER A 115 4.12 -1.53 10.96
N LEU A 116 2.90 -1.04 10.69
CA LEU A 116 1.72 -1.84 10.36
C LEU A 116 1.19 -1.46 8.97
N PRO A 117 1.97 -1.69 7.89
CA PRO A 117 1.55 -1.30 6.56
C PRO A 117 0.36 -2.14 6.08
N ILE A 118 -0.38 -1.58 5.13
CA ILE A 118 -1.49 -2.25 4.48
C ILE A 118 -0.97 -2.95 3.22
N VAL A 119 -1.13 -4.27 3.19
CA VAL A 119 -0.92 -5.10 2.01
C VAL A 119 -2.17 -5.94 1.81
N ALA A 120 -2.78 -5.81 0.64
CA ALA A 120 -3.96 -6.55 0.22
C ALA A 120 -3.62 -7.44 -0.99
N GLU A 121 -4.53 -8.33 -1.35
CA GLU A 121 -4.24 -9.33 -2.38
C GLU A 121 -5.46 -9.81 -3.16
N THR A 122 -5.16 -10.53 -4.25
CA THR A 122 -6.06 -11.49 -4.90
C THR A 122 -5.27 -12.74 -5.31
N TYR A 123 -5.92 -13.88 -5.45
CA TYR A 123 -5.28 -15.13 -5.88
C TYR A 123 -5.02 -15.18 -7.40
N ASP A 124 -3.77 -15.44 -7.80
CA ASP A 124 -3.32 -15.56 -9.20
C ASP A 124 -2.73 -16.94 -9.55
N GLY A 125 -3.05 -17.97 -8.75
CA GLY A 125 -2.61 -19.36 -8.94
C GLY A 125 -3.53 -20.23 -9.77
#